data_AF-Q4RR76-F1
#
_entry.id   AF-Q4RR76-F1
#
_cell.length_a   1.000
_cell.length_b   1.000
_cell.length_c   1.000
_cell.angle_alpha   90.00
_cell.angle_beta   90.00
_cell.angle_gamma   90.00
#
_symmetry.space_group_name_H-M   'P 1'
#
loop_
_entity.id
_entity.type
_entity.pdbx_description
1 polymer ?
#
loop_
_entity_poly.entity_id
_entity_poly.type
_entity_poly.pdbx_seq_one_letter_code
_entity_poly.pdbx_strand_id
1 'polypeptide(L)'
;MLAEPRRKVKWSVDPRNSTWSNDESKFGQKMLERMGWSKGKGLGRSEQGCTDHIKVKLKNDSYGLGANASYEDNWIAHQDDFNELLAQLNSHHGHDKSIEPPTEEQKGFSLEEKSKMSRKRVHYTKFTKGKDLSSRTETDLNCIFGRRT
;
A
#
# COMPACT_ATOMS: atom_id res chain seq x y z
N MET A 1 -8.58 26.82 10.74
CA MET A 1 -8.18 25.82 9.72
C MET A 1 -7.19 26.48 8.76
N LEU A 2 -5.89 26.45 9.05
CA LEU A 2 -4.86 26.99 8.14
C LEU A 2 -4.27 25.82 7.36
N ALA A 3 -4.79 25.59 6.15
CA ALA A 3 -4.15 24.67 5.21
C ALA A 3 -2.89 25.35 4.66
N GLU A 4 -1.76 24.67 4.72
CA GLU A 4 -0.50 25.16 4.16
C GLU A 4 -0.65 25.45 2.64
N PRO A 5 -0.05 26.53 2.12
CA PRO A 5 -0.09 26.82 0.68
C PRO A 5 0.46 25.66 -0.15
N ARG A 6 -0.34 25.18 -1.12
CA ARG A 6 0.03 24.05 -1.99
C ARG A 6 1.24 24.41 -2.85
N ARG A 7 2.43 23.89 -2.50
CA ARG A 7 3.64 24.03 -3.31
C ARG A 7 3.66 23.03 -4.46
N LYS A 8 3.61 23.51 -5.70
CA LYS A 8 3.82 22.66 -6.88
C LYS A 8 5.32 22.34 -6.98
N VAL A 9 5.72 21.13 -6.59
CA VAL A 9 7.08 20.64 -6.79
C VAL A 9 7.23 20.23 -8.25
N LYS A 10 8.18 20.86 -8.96
CA LYS A 10 8.56 20.46 -10.31
C LYS A 10 9.48 19.25 -10.19
N TRP A 11 8.95 18.08 -10.49
CA TRP A 11 9.75 16.85 -10.60
C TRP A 11 10.68 16.99 -11.82
N SER A 12 11.93 16.55 -11.70
CA SER A 12 12.83 16.47 -12.85
C SER A 12 12.26 15.48 -13.87
N VAL A 13 12.70 15.59 -15.13
CA VAL A 13 12.31 14.67 -16.22
C VAL A 13 12.65 13.21 -15.89
N ASP A 14 13.64 12.99 -15.01
CA ASP A 14 14.04 11.68 -14.52
C ASP A 14 14.16 11.69 -12.98
N PRO A 15 13.06 11.43 -12.26
CA PRO A 15 13.04 11.48 -10.80
C PRO A 15 13.82 10.32 -10.15
N ARG A 16 14.14 9.26 -10.91
CA ARG A 16 14.92 8.11 -10.42
C ARG A 16 16.36 8.10 -10.92
N ASN A 17 16.77 9.12 -11.69
CA ASN A 17 18.08 9.21 -12.32
C ASN A 17 18.47 7.95 -13.14
N SER A 18 17.47 7.29 -13.73
CA SER A 18 17.65 6.03 -14.47
C SER A 18 18.44 6.22 -15.77
N THR A 19 18.30 7.38 -16.41
CA THR A 19 19.05 7.75 -17.63
C THR A 19 20.54 7.84 -17.35
N TRP A 20 20.92 8.37 -16.17
CA TRP A 20 22.31 8.39 -15.73
C TRP A 20 22.81 7.01 -15.33
N SER A 21 22.03 6.25 -14.54
CA SER A 21 22.49 4.93 -14.05
C SER A 21 22.67 3.89 -15.14
N ASN A 22 21.88 3.98 -16.23
CA ASN A 22 21.88 2.99 -17.30
C ASN A 22 22.76 3.36 -18.49
N ASP A 23 23.36 4.54 -18.50
CA ASP A 23 24.20 4.99 -19.60
C ASP A 23 25.62 4.42 -19.47
N GLU A 24 25.92 3.49 -20.37
CA GLU A 24 27.19 2.77 -20.41
C GLU A 24 28.35 3.57 -21.04
N SER A 25 28.03 4.69 -21.69
CA SER A 25 28.99 5.45 -22.49
C SER A 25 29.78 6.48 -21.67
N LYS A 26 29.53 6.56 -20.36
CA LYS A 26 30.08 7.58 -19.47
C LYS A 26 31.57 7.44 -19.26
N PHE A 27 32.20 8.57 -18.97
CA PHE A 27 33.63 8.66 -18.67
C PHE A 27 34.06 7.69 -17.57
N GLY A 28 33.33 7.66 -16.44
CA GLY A 28 33.68 6.79 -15.30
C GLY A 28 33.61 5.30 -15.65
N GLN A 29 32.60 4.87 -16.43
CA GLN A 29 32.49 3.48 -16.86
C GLN A 29 33.62 3.10 -17.83
N LYS A 30 33.87 3.91 -18.87
CA LYS A 30 34.97 3.68 -19.81
C LYS A 30 36.33 3.64 -19.11
N MET A 31 36.52 4.48 -18.09
CA MET A 31 37.76 4.49 -17.31
C MET A 31 37.93 3.19 -16.52
N LEU A 32 36.88 2.69 -15.86
CA LEU A 32 36.91 1.43 -15.12
C LEU A 32 37.14 0.23 -16.05
N GLU A 33 36.45 0.20 -17.20
CA GLU A 33 36.64 -0.84 -18.21
C GLU A 33 38.08 -0.91 -18.73
N ARG A 34 38.70 0.25 -18.97
CA ARG A 34 40.12 0.34 -19.35
C ARG A 34 41.08 -0.18 -18.27
N MET A 35 40.66 -0.17 -17.01
CA MET A 35 41.42 -0.72 -15.88
C MET A 35 41.12 -2.21 -15.63
N GLY A 36 40.34 -2.86 -16.51
CA GLY A 36 40.03 -4.29 -16.44
C GLY A 36 38.79 -4.63 -15.62
N TRP A 37 38.04 -3.63 -15.14
CA TRP A 37 36.73 -3.88 -14.54
C TRP A 37 35.69 -4.20 -15.63
N SER A 38 34.69 -5.01 -15.31
CA SER A 38 33.58 -5.30 -16.22
C SER A 38 32.24 -5.17 -15.51
N LYS A 39 31.21 -4.79 -16.28
CA LYS A 39 29.88 -4.54 -15.75
C LYS A 39 29.34 -5.78 -15.02
N GLY A 40 28.85 -5.57 -13.81
CA GLY A 40 28.30 -6.62 -12.95
C GLY A 40 29.31 -7.29 -12.01
N LYS A 41 30.60 -6.95 -12.13
CA LYS A 41 31.63 -7.46 -11.20
C LYS A 41 31.87 -6.51 -10.03
N GLY A 42 32.14 -7.09 -8.87
CA GLY A 42 32.61 -6.35 -7.70
C GLY A 42 34.03 -5.80 -7.90
N LEU A 43 34.37 -4.74 -7.17
CA LEU A 43 35.72 -4.20 -7.15
C LEU A 43 36.64 -5.01 -6.21
N GLY A 44 37.95 -4.96 -6.43
CA GLY A 44 38.95 -5.62 -5.61
C GLY A 44 39.64 -6.79 -6.32
N ARG A 45 40.73 -7.28 -5.74
CA ARG A 45 41.59 -8.32 -6.34
C ARG A 45 40.83 -9.62 -6.66
N SER A 46 39.86 -9.97 -5.81
CA SER A 46 39.04 -11.17 -5.96
C SER A 46 37.58 -10.82 -6.30
N GLU A 47 37.34 -9.62 -6.81
CA GLU A 47 36.00 -9.13 -7.19
C GLU A 47 34.99 -9.14 -6.02
N GLN A 48 35.49 -9.02 -4.78
CA GLN A 48 34.71 -9.19 -3.55
C GLN A 48 33.88 -7.95 -3.14
N GLY A 49 34.07 -6.82 -3.82
CA GLY A 49 33.35 -5.59 -3.52
C GLY A 49 31.86 -5.68 -3.86
N CYS A 50 31.04 -4.92 -3.13
CA CYS A 50 29.61 -4.84 -3.41
C CYS A 50 29.36 -4.25 -4.81
N THR A 51 28.49 -4.88 -5.59
CA THR A 51 28.08 -4.42 -6.92
C THR A 51 27.09 -3.25 -6.85
N ASP A 52 26.33 -3.18 -5.77
CA ASP A 52 25.33 -2.15 -5.52
C ASP A 52 25.87 -1.03 -4.62
N HIS A 53 25.31 0.17 -4.81
CA HIS A 53 25.58 1.31 -3.93
C HIS A 53 24.88 1.15 -2.57
N ILE A 54 25.42 1.79 -1.55
CA ILE A 54 24.80 1.83 -0.21
C ILE A 54 23.50 2.63 -0.29
N LYS A 55 22.40 2.01 0.13
CA LYS A 55 21.06 2.63 0.15
C LYS A 55 20.77 3.20 1.52
N VAL A 56 20.45 4.49 1.58
CA VAL A 56 20.02 5.14 2.83
C VAL A 56 18.50 5.15 2.90
N LYS A 57 17.95 4.64 3.99
CA LYS A 57 16.51 4.75 4.27
C LYS A 57 16.23 6.13 4.85
N LEU A 58 15.48 6.95 4.11
CA LEU A 58 15.03 8.25 4.61
C LEU A 58 13.96 8.04 5.68
N LYS A 59 14.16 8.67 6.84
CA LYS A 59 13.18 8.71 7.93
C LYS A 59 12.36 9.99 7.79
N ASN A 60 11.11 9.84 7.39
CA ASN A 60 10.15 10.94 7.23
C ASN A 60 9.07 10.93 8.32
N ASP A 61 9.32 10.24 9.43
CA ASP A 61 8.41 10.15 10.56
C ASP A 61 8.97 10.88 11.79
N SER A 62 8.09 11.13 12.76
CA SER A 62 8.45 11.76 14.05
C SER A 62 8.75 10.74 15.14
N TYR A 63 8.77 9.45 14.83
CA TYR A 63 8.95 8.39 15.82
C TYR A 63 10.38 8.34 16.35
N GLY A 64 10.62 7.70 17.50
CA GLY A 64 11.97 7.43 18.00
C GLY A 64 12.74 6.44 17.10
N LEU A 65 14.07 6.38 17.20
CA LEU A 65 14.80 5.25 16.60
C LEU A 65 14.40 3.95 17.30
N GLY A 66 14.09 2.90 16.52
CA GLY A 66 13.67 1.59 17.04
C GLY A 66 12.18 1.46 17.31
N ALA A 67 11.40 2.54 17.22
CA ALA A 67 9.94 2.46 17.26
C ALA A 67 9.41 1.85 15.96
N ASN A 68 8.64 0.78 16.08
CA ASN A 68 7.96 0.08 14.99
C ASN A 68 6.48 0.46 14.95
N ALA A 69 5.91 0.57 13.75
CA ALA A 69 4.50 0.89 13.53
C ALA A 69 3.51 -0.19 14.06
N SER A 70 4.03 -1.27 14.65
CA SER A 70 3.23 -2.37 15.22
C SER A 70 2.37 -1.94 16.41
N TYR A 71 2.56 -0.73 16.95
CA TYR A 71 1.75 -0.24 18.06
C TYR A 71 0.32 0.17 17.66
N GLU A 72 0.04 0.29 16.36
CA GLU A 72 -1.29 0.63 15.84
C GLU A 72 -2.30 -0.53 15.98
N ASP A 73 -1.83 -1.79 16.07
CA ASP A 73 -2.73 -2.96 16.22
C ASP A 73 -3.46 -3.00 17.57
N ASN A 74 -2.91 -2.37 18.61
CA ASN A 74 -3.55 -2.29 19.93
C ASN A 74 -4.88 -1.54 19.90
N TRP A 75 -5.10 -0.64 18.93
CA TRP A 75 -6.37 0.08 18.79
C TRP A 75 -7.50 -0.82 18.26
N ILE A 76 -7.18 -1.81 17.44
CA ILE A 76 -8.16 -2.70 16.79
C ILE A 76 -8.36 -4.00 17.58
N ALA A 77 -7.38 -4.41 18.41
CA ALA A 77 -7.44 -5.63 19.20
C ALA A 77 -8.76 -5.81 19.97
N HIS A 78 -9.21 -4.78 20.69
CA HIS A 78 -10.47 -4.83 21.44
C HIS A 78 -11.72 -4.99 20.55
N GLN A 79 -11.67 -4.44 19.33
CA GLN A 79 -12.77 -4.58 18.38
C GLN A 79 -12.82 -5.99 17.80
N ASP A 80 -11.66 -6.59 17.52
CA ASP A 80 -11.57 -7.97 17.02
C ASP A 80 -12.01 -8.98 18.10
N ASP A 81 -11.59 -8.82 19.35
CA ASP A 81 -12.06 -9.62 20.49
C ASP A 81 -13.59 -9.53 20.65
N PHE A 82 -14.15 -8.33 20.50
CA PHE A 82 -15.60 -8.12 20.57
C PHE A 82 -16.34 -8.76 19.39
N ASN A 83 -15.79 -8.67 18.18
CA ASN A 83 -16.36 -9.32 17.00
C ASN A 83 -16.34 -10.85 17.15
N GLU A 84 -15.26 -11.42 17.71
CA GLU A 84 -15.17 -12.84 18.01
C GLU A 84 -16.24 -13.27 19.03
N LEU A 85 -16.40 -12.50 20.11
CA LEU A 85 -17.44 -12.76 21.12
C LEU A 85 -18.84 -12.74 20.50
N LEU A 86 -19.15 -11.77 19.63
CA LEU A 86 -20.42 -11.71 18.91
C LEU A 86 -20.61 -12.90 17.97
N ALA A 87 -19.57 -13.34 17.28
CA ALA A 87 -19.62 -14.51 16.42
C ALA A 87 -19.90 -15.80 17.22
N GLN A 88 -19.23 -15.98 18.37
CA GLN A 88 -19.46 -17.08 19.30
C GLN A 88 -20.89 -17.06 19.87
N LEU A 89 -21.39 -15.89 20.23
CA LEU A 89 -22.74 -15.74 20.78
C LEU A 89 -23.82 -16.04 19.73
N ASN A 90 -23.64 -15.56 18.49
CA ASN A 90 -24.51 -15.84 17.36
C ASN A 90 -24.52 -17.33 17.01
N SER A 91 -23.37 -18.00 17.08
CA SER A 91 -23.29 -19.45 16.84
C SER A 91 -23.92 -20.27 17.97
N HIS A 92 -23.91 -19.79 19.22
CA HIS A 92 -24.56 -20.48 20.35
C HIS A 92 -26.08 -20.25 20.44
N HIS A 93 -26.60 -19.11 19.97
CA HIS A 93 -28.04 -18.77 20.01
C HIS A 93 -28.78 -18.98 18.69
N GLY A 94 -28.06 -19.21 17.59
CA GLY A 94 -28.62 -19.42 16.25
C GLY A 94 -28.98 -20.87 15.96
N HIS A 95 -29.90 -21.48 16.71
CA HIS A 95 -30.62 -22.65 16.19
C HIS A 95 -31.76 -22.14 15.31
N ASP A 96 -31.71 -22.48 14.02
CA ASP A 96 -32.66 -22.13 12.95
C ASP A 96 -32.36 -20.86 12.14
N LYS A 97 -31.29 -20.91 11.33
CA LYS A 97 -31.34 -20.61 9.88
C LYS A 97 -30.01 -20.97 9.21
N SER A 98 -30.13 -21.82 8.19
CA SER A 98 -29.12 -22.19 7.19
C SER A 98 -28.32 -20.99 6.66
N ILE A 99 -27.14 -20.74 7.20
CA ILE A 99 -26.13 -19.90 6.55
C ILE A 99 -24.79 -20.64 6.73
N GLU A 100 -24.45 -21.42 5.70
CA GLU A 100 -23.09 -21.90 5.44
C GLU A 100 -22.09 -20.73 5.62
N PRO A 101 -20.89 -20.97 6.17
CA PRO A 101 -19.85 -19.94 6.21
C PRO A 101 -19.65 -19.40 4.79
N PRO A 102 -19.61 -18.08 4.54
CA PRO A 102 -19.41 -17.55 3.20
C PRO A 102 -17.99 -17.84 2.76
N THR A 103 -17.81 -19.05 2.23
CA THR A 103 -16.65 -19.50 1.49
C THR A 103 -16.89 -19.06 0.07
N GLU A 104 -16.67 -17.76 -0.19
CA GLU A 104 -16.45 -17.18 -1.51
C GLU A 104 -16.44 -15.66 -1.32
N GLU A 105 -15.48 -15.03 -1.98
CA GLU A 105 -15.38 -13.58 -2.15
C GLU A 105 -16.71 -13.03 -2.68
N GLN A 106 -17.65 -12.73 -1.79
CA GLN A 106 -18.82 -11.95 -2.15
C GLN A 106 -18.31 -10.55 -2.47
N LYS A 107 -17.93 -10.33 -3.73
CA LYS A 107 -17.76 -8.99 -4.31
C LYS A 107 -18.94 -8.19 -3.83
N GLY A 108 -18.69 -7.29 -2.88
CA GLY A 108 -19.73 -6.48 -2.28
C GLY A 108 -20.56 -5.88 -3.40
N PHE A 109 -21.86 -6.14 -3.40
CA PHE A 109 -22.74 -5.64 -4.45
C PHE A 109 -22.53 -4.14 -4.63
N SER A 110 -22.15 -3.69 -5.82
CA SER A 110 -21.98 -2.26 -6.09
C SER A 110 -23.32 -1.55 -5.86
N LEU A 111 -23.29 -0.63 -4.89
CA LEU A 111 -24.43 0.21 -4.58
C LEU A 111 -24.77 1.11 -5.79
N GLU A 112 -23.74 1.54 -6.54
CA GLU A 112 -23.91 2.30 -7.76
C GLU A 112 -24.67 1.49 -8.83
N GLU A 113 -24.26 0.25 -9.06
CA GLU A 113 -24.85 -0.62 -10.09
C GLU A 113 -26.31 -0.97 -9.78
N LYS A 114 -26.60 -1.34 -8.53
CA LYS A 114 -27.97 -1.56 -8.03
C LYS A 114 -28.85 -0.32 -8.20
N SER A 115 -28.29 0.86 -7.92
CA SER A 115 -29.04 2.11 -8.00
C SER A 115 -29.36 2.53 -9.44
N LYS A 116 -28.52 2.18 -10.43
CA LYS A 116 -28.78 2.41 -11.86
C LYS A 116 -29.89 1.50 -12.40
N MET A 117 -30.00 0.28 -11.87
CA MET A 117 -31.02 -0.69 -12.28
C MET A 117 -32.41 -0.40 -11.68
N SER A 118 -32.48 0.38 -10.60
CA SER A 118 -33.74 0.69 -9.93
C SER A 118 -34.55 1.75 -10.68
N ARG A 119 -35.78 1.41 -11.07
CA ARG A 119 -36.75 2.36 -11.65
C ARG A 119 -37.53 3.17 -10.61
N LYS A 120 -37.41 2.83 -9.31
CA LYS A 120 -38.18 3.44 -8.20
C LYS A 120 -37.47 4.63 -7.55
N ARG A 121 -36.17 4.81 -7.75
CA ARG A 121 -35.35 5.81 -7.04
C ARG A 121 -34.57 6.67 -8.01
N VAL A 122 -34.52 7.97 -7.75
CA VAL A 122 -33.63 8.89 -8.49
C VAL A 122 -32.18 8.50 -8.22
N HIS A 123 -31.44 8.20 -9.29
CA HIS A 123 -30.04 7.82 -9.22
C HIS A 123 -29.16 9.04 -8.94
N TYR A 124 -28.77 9.24 -7.68
CA TYR A 124 -27.85 10.30 -7.29
C TYR A 124 -26.40 9.79 -7.24
N THR A 125 -25.73 9.91 -8.39
CA THR A 125 -24.37 9.39 -8.67
C THR A 125 -23.35 9.69 -7.58
N LYS A 126 -23.33 10.92 -7.04
CA LYS A 126 -22.32 11.34 -6.05
C LYS A 126 -22.50 10.62 -4.71
N PHE A 127 -23.73 10.39 -4.28
CA PHE A 127 -24.03 9.73 -3.00
C PHE A 127 -23.87 8.22 -3.11
N THR A 128 -24.30 7.62 -4.23
CA THR A 128 -24.19 6.17 -4.44
C THR A 128 -22.72 5.76 -4.54
N LYS A 129 -21.91 6.49 -5.31
CA LYS A 129 -20.45 6.31 -5.36
C LYS A 129 -19.74 6.58 -4.03
N GLY A 130 -20.22 7.56 -3.27
CA GLY A 130 -19.62 7.91 -1.98
C GLY A 130 -19.79 6.83 -0.91
N LYS A 131 -20.84 6.00 -1.01
CA LYS A 131 -21.13 4.89 -0.09
C LYS A 131 -20.70 3.53 -0.61
N ASP A 132 -20.21 3.46 -1.83
CA ASP A 132 -19.76 2.22 -2.43
C ASP A 132 -18.27 2.00 -2.13
N LEU A 133 -17.96 0.93 -1.40
CA LEU A 133 -16.59 0.52 -1.10
C LEU A 133 -16.04 -0.46 -2.14
N SER A 134 -16.90 -0.97 -3.05
CA SER A 134 -16.51 -1.98 -4.04
C SER A 134 -15.45 -1.48 -5.05
N SER A 135 -15.35 -0.17 -5.26
CA SER A 135 -14.40 0.44 -6.21
C SER A 135 -13.13 0.98 -5.54
N ARG A 136 -12.92 0.77 -4.24
CA ARG A 136 -11.76 1.30 -3.50
C ARG A 136 -10.63 0.30 -3.49
N THR A 137 -9.39 0.80 -3.55
CA THR A 137 -8.20 -0.06 -3.48
C THR A 137 -7.99 -0.56 -2.04
N GLU A 138 -7.33 -1.70 -1.91
CA GLU A 138 -6.97 -2.25 -0.60
C GLU A 138 -6.15 -1.25 0.23
N THR A 139 -5.27 -0.48 -0.41
CA THR A 139 -4.53 0.60 0.26
C THR A 139 -5.44 1.67 0.85
N ASP A 140 -6.47 2.10 0.11
CA ASP A 140 -7.41 3.12 0.56
C ASP A 140 -8.30 2.60 1.69
N LEU A 141 -8.69 1.33 1.63
CA LEU A 141 -9.46 0.66 2.68
C LEU A 141 -8.61 0.49 3.95
N ASN A 142 -7.35 0.09 3.81
CA ASN A 142 -6.41 -0.04 4.92
C ASN A 142 -6.12 1.32 5.60
N CYS A 143 -6.22 2.44 4.90
CA CYS A 143 -6.12 3.76 5.52
C CYS A 143 -7.30 4.09 6.46
N ILE A 144 -8.45 3.45 6.29
CA ILE A 144 -9.65 3.66 7.11
C ILE A 144 -9.76 2.59 8.20
N PHE A 145 -9.54 1.33 7.83
CA PHE A 145 -9.72 0.18 8.71
C PHE A 145 -8.46 -0.25 9.44
N GLY A 146 -7.29 0.32 9.09
CA GLY A 146 -6.00 -0.20 9.52
C GLY A 146 -5.53 -1.35 8.64
N ARG A 147 -4.22 -1.50 8.52
CA ARG A 147 -3.60 -2.59 7.76
C ARG A 147 -3.37 -3.77 8.69
N ARG A 148 -4.07 -4.88 8.43
CA ARG A 148 -3.80 -6.18 9.08
C ARG A 148 -2.51 -6.76 8.46
N THR A 149 -1.51 -7.09 9.27
CA THR A 149 -0.34 -7.88 8.86
C THR A 149 -0.48 -9.32 9.29
#